data_AF-A0A5B0DRL0-F1
#
_entry.id   AF-A0A5B0DRL0-F1
#
_cell.length_a   1.000
_cell.length_b   1.000
_cell.length_c   1.000
_cell.angle_alpha   90.00
_cell.angle_beta   90.00
_cell.angle_gamma   90.00
#
_symmetry.space_group_name_H-M   'P 1'
#
loop_
_entity.id
_entity.type
_entity.pdbx_description
1 polymer ?
#
loop_
_entity_poly.entity_id
_entity_poly.type
_entity_poly.pdbx_seq_one_letter_code
_entity_poly.pdbx_strand_id
1 'polypeptide(L)'
;MEQHPTSSPSPAQRAADASAQMDASGAKVTVSAVRARAGVSMEAARLGVEQWRTQSRQPEIPMPENVQRIFASAWATAVSDADARYQSDREAARELVAAAAAEAQEAGKLVDTEAARAEAEKERAIAAEQEVARLRGQLTEEAARHQGERRLAAEALETEQARTQEAREALAEARGALAILQDQAALYWNKTETQKK
;
A
#
# COMPACT_ATOMS: atom_id res chain seq x y z
N MET A 1 -73.12 57.31 44.94
CA MET A 1 -71.84 56.61 44.70
C MET A 1 -71.83 56.19 43.24
N GLU A 2 -71.33 57.04 42.35
CA GLU A 2 -71.23 56.71 40.92
C GLU A 2 -69.82 56.22 40.65
N GLN A 3 -69.71 54.94 40.32
CA GLN A 3 -68.46 54.30 39.92
C GLN A 3 -68.24 54.60 38.43
N HIS A 4 -67.20 55.39 38.11
CA HIS A 4 -66.69 55.49 36.75
C HIS A 4 -66.00 54.17 36.37
N PRO A 5 -66.38 53.49 35.28
CA PRO A 5 -65.58 52.38 34.76
C PRO A 5 -64.32 52.95 34.10
N THR A 6 -63.15 52.69 34.70
CA THR A 6 -61.86 52.97 34.05
C THR A 6 -61.73 52.06 32.83
N SER A 7 -61.76 52.65 31.64
CA SER A 7 -61.60 51.92 30.38
C SER A 7 -60.24 51.21 30.37
N SER A 8 -60.24 49.90 30.15
CA SER A 8 -58.99 49.14 29.99
C SER A 8 -58.17 49.69 28.82
N PRO A 9 -56.84 49.83 28.96
CA PRO A 9 -56.00 50.40 27.90
C PRO A 9 -56.08 49.56 26.64
N SER A 10 -56.16 50.23 25.49
CA SER A 10 -56.24 49.58 24.18
C SER A 10 -55.00 48.71 23.92
N PRO A 11 -55.11 47.65 23.09
CA PRO A 11 -53.95 46.80 22.74
C PRO A 11 -52.75 47.59 22.18
N ALA A 12 -53.00 48.69 21.45
CA ALA A 12 -51.95 49.56 20.93
C ALA A 12 -51.22 50.32 22.05
N GLN A 13 -51.97 50.87 23.02
CA GLN A 13 -51.38 51.56 24.19
C GLN A 13 -50.56 50.59 25.05
N ARG A 14 -51.06 49.38 25.30
CA ARG A 14 -50.29 48.36 26.04
C ARG A 14 -48.99 47.98 25.34
N ALA A 15 -48.99 47.89 24.01
CA ALA A 15 -47.79 47.61 23.22
C ALA A 15 -46.76 48.77 23.27
N ALA A 16 -47.24 50.02 23.22
CA ALA A 16 -46.41 51.20 23.33
C ALA A 16 -45.78 51.32 24.73
N ASP A 17 -46.58 51.14 25.78
CA ASP A 17 -46.11 51.18 27.18
C ASP A 17 -45.07 50.08 27.46
N ALA A 18 -45.30 48.86 26.95
CA ALA A 18 -44.33 47.78 27.08
C ALA A 18 -43.02 48.06 26.33
N SER A 19 -43.08 48.71 25.16
CA SER A 19 -41.90 49.11 24.40
C SER A 19 -41.08 50.16 25.15
N ALA A 20 -41.74 51.19 25.69
CA ALA A 20 -41.10 52.24 26.48
C ALA A 20 -40.49 51.71 27.79
N GLN A 21 -41.20 50.82 28.49
CA GLN A 21 -40.68 50.19 29.70
C GLN A 21 -39.49 49.26 29.43
N MET A 22 -39.49 48.57 28.29
CA MET A 22 -38.36 47.74 27.88
C MET A 22 -37.12 48.60 27.62
N ASP A 23 -37.29 49.69 26.88
CA ASP A 23 -36.21 50.64 26.59
C ASP A 23 -35.67 51.30 27.87
N ALA A 24 -36.54 51.77 28.76
CA ALA A 24 -36.15 52.33 30.07
C ALA A 24 -35.40 51.33 30.97
N SER A 25 -35.63 50.03 30.78
CA SER A 25 -34.91 48.96 31.48
C SER A 25 -33.62 48.50 30.78
N GLY A 26 -33.25 49.12 29.66
CA GLY A 26 -32.10 48.73 28.83
C GLY A 26 -32.30 47.40 28.08
N ALA A 27 -33.53 46.87 28.05
CA ALA A 27 -33.85 45.62 27.39
C ALA A 27 -34.10 45.86 25.89
N LYS A 28 -33.58 44.97 25.04
CA LYS A 28 -33.76 45.06 23.59
C LYS A 28 -35.24 44.97 23.20
N VAL A 29 -35.78 46.06 22.65
CA VAL A 29 -37.18 46.13 22.20
C VAL A 29 -37.36 45.37 20.87
N THR A 30 -37.99 44.20 20.95
CA THR A 30 -38.35 43.37 19.78
C THR A 30 -39.85 43.09 19.75
N VAL A 31 -40.40 42.85 18.56
CA VAL A 31 -41.85 42.60 18.39
C VAL A 31 -42.33 41.40 19.21
N SER A 32 -41.53 40.33 19.30
CA SER A 32 -41.85 39.15 20.10
C SER A 32 -41.85 39.43 21.60
N ALA A 33 -40.86 40.18 22.10
CA ALA A 33 -40.75 40.52 23.51
C ALA A 33 -41.86 41.51 23.95
N VAL A 34 -42.19 42.49 23.11
CA VAL A 34 -43.30 43.42 23.36
C VAL A 34 -44.63 42.68 23.38
N ARG A 35 -44.85 41.74 22.45
CA ARG A 35 -46.05 40.89 22.41
C ARG A 35 -46.20 40.08 23.71
N ALA A 36 -45.13 39.41 24.14
CA ALA A 36 -45.12 38.59 25.34
C ALA A 36 -45.36 39.42 26.61
N ARG A 37 -44.78 40.63 26.67
CA ARG A 37 -44.87 41.51 27.83
C ARG A 37 -46.20 42.27 27.93
N ALA A 38 -46.78 42.68 26.79
CA ALA A 38 -48.04 43.43 26.76
C ALA A 38 -49.29 42.55 26.67
N GLY A 39 -49.14 41.25 26.37
CA GLY A 39 -50.27 40.33 26.17
C GLY A 39 -51.17 40.75 25.01
N VAL A 40 -50.57 41.16 23.88
CA VAL A 40 -51.27 41.73 22.71
C VAL A 40 -51.10 40.85 21.46
N SER A 41 -51.84 41.16 20.39
CA SER A 41 -51.64 40.53 19.09
C SER A 41 -50.28 40.92 18.50
N MET A 42 -49.77 40.09 17.57
CA MET A 42 -48.50 40.36 16.90
C MET A 42 -48.51 41.68 16.10
N GLU A 43 -49.66 42.03 15.54
CA GLU A 43 -49.86 43.28 14.79
C GLU A 43 -49.80 44.51 15.70
N ALA A 44 -50.47 44.47 16.86
CA ALA A 44 -50.40 45.54 17.85
C ALA A 44 -48.97 45.69 18.42
N ALA A 45 -48.26 44.59 18.65
CA ALA A 45 -46.86 44.62 19.07
C ALA A 45 -45.95 45.21 17.98
N ARG A 46 -46.20 44.88 16.70
CA ARG A 46 -45.44 45.43 15.57
C ARG A 46 -45.62 46.94 15.47
N LEU A 47 -46.87 47.42 15.49
CA LEU A 47 -47.20 48.85 15.48
C LEU A 47 -46.57 49.57 16.68
N GLY A 48 -46.62 48.98 17.87
CA GLY A 48 -45.97 49.52 19.07
C GLY A 48 -44.45 49.64 18.93
N VAL A 49 -43.77 48.63 18.39
CA VAL A 49 -42.32 48.67 18.15
C VAL A 49 -41.95 49.66 17.03
N GLU A 50 -42.76 49.76 15.97
CA GLU A 50 -42.54 50.75 14.90
C GLU A 50 -42.72 52.18 15.41
N GLN A 51 -43.74 52.41 16.24
CA GLN A 51 -43.96 53.70 16.90
C GLN A 51 -42.82 54.02 17.88
N TRP A 52 -42.41 53.06 18.71
CA TRP A 52 -41.24 53.20 19.59
C TRP A 52 -39.96 53.50 18.80
N ARG A 53 -39.70 52.79 17.69
CA ARG A 53 -38.52 53.05 16.83
C ARG A 53 -38.56 54.44 16.24
N THR A 54 -39.73 54.91 15.83
CA THR A 54 -39.88 56.24 15.25
C THR A 54 -39.66 57.32 16.31
N GLN A 55 -40.13 57.10 17.54
CA GLN A 55 -39.97 58.02 18.67
C GLN A 55 -38.57 57.99 19.30
N SER A 56 -37.93 56.82 19.31
CA SER A 56 -36.63 56.58 19.94
C SER A 56 -35.46 56.67 18.96
N ARG A 57 -35.74 57.04 17.70
CA ARG A 57 -34.71 57.48 16.77
C ARG A 57 -34.08 58.74 17.36
N GLN A 58 -32.92 58.56 17.97
CA GLN A 58 -32.06 59.69 18.26
C GLN A 58 -31.71 60.36 16.92
N PRO A 59 -31.57 61.70 16.90
CA PRO A 59 -31.03 62.38 15.74
C PRO A 59 -29.69 61.72 15.41
N GLU A 60 -29.57 61.22 14.19
CA GLU A 60 -28.32 60.67 13.69
C GLU A 60 -27.34 61.85 13.65
N ILE A 61 -26.49 61.97 14.68
CA ILE A 61 -25.46 63.00 14.72
C ILE A 61 -24.48 62.60 13.61
N PRO A 62 -24.42 63.33 12.49
CA PRO A 62 -23.53 62.96 11.40
C PRO A 62 -22.11 62.97 11.96
N MET A 63 -21.45 61.81 11.87
CA MET A 63 -20.08 61.70 12.35
C MET A 63 -19.22 62.74 11.61
N PRO A 64 -18.44 63.58 12.32
CA PRO A 64 -17.60 64.58 11.66
C PRO A 64 -16.72 63.97 10.56
N GLU A 65 -16.60 64.64 9.42
CA GLU A 65 -15.89 64.13 8.23
C GLU A 65 -14.44 63.74 8.53
N ASN A 66 -13.78 64.43 9.45
CA ASN A 66 -12.43 64.09 9.89
C ASN A 66 -12.38 62.73 10.59
N VAL A 67 -13.37 62.40 11.43
CA VAL A 67 -13.46 61.09 12.10
C VAL A 67 -13.78 59.99 11.08
N GLN A 68 -14.69 60.25 10.14
CA GLN A 68 -14.97 59.32 9.04
C GLN A 68 -13.72 59.02 8.21
N ARG A 69 -12.94 60.06 7.89
CA ARG A 69 -11.69 59.93 7.13
C ARG A 69 -10.63 59.13 7.88
N ILE A 70 -10.46 59.39 9.19
CA ILE A 70 -9.53 58.63 10.04
C ILE A 70 -9.93 57.16 10.09
N PHE A 71 -11.21 56.88 10.31
CA PHE A 71 -11.71 55.51 10.34
C PHE A 71 -11.53 54.81 8.98
N ALA A 72 -11.87 55.48 7.88
CA ALA A 72 -11.68 54.95 6.53
C ALA A 72 -10.20 54.65 6.24
N SER A 73 -9.26 55.51 6.65
CA SER A 73 -7.83 55.27 6.49
C SER A 73 -7.30 54.12 7.35
N ALA A 74 -7.77 54.00 8.60
CA ALA A 74 -7.39 52.92 9.49
C ALA A 74 -7.93 51.58 8.98
N TRP A 75 -9.17 51.56 8.48
CA TRP A 75 -9.78 50.40 7.86
C TRP A 75 -9.06 49.98 6.58
N ALA A 76 -8.74 50.93 5.70
CA ALA A 76 -8.00 50.65 4.47
C ALA A 76 -6.61 50.04 4.77
N THR A 77 -5.92 50.56 5.78
CA THR A 77 -4.62 50.02 6.22
C THR A 77 -4.79 48.61 6.78
N ALA A 78 -5.76 48.39 7.67
CA ALA A 78 -6.02 47.07 8.25
C ALA A 78 -6.39 46.02 7.19
N VAL A 79 -7.20 46.39 6.19
CA VAL A 79 -7.55 45.51 5.08
C VAL A 79 -6.34 45.23 4.19
N SER A 80 -5.53 46.24 3.88
CA SER A 80 -4.31 46.06 3.08
C SER A 80 -3.30 45.14 3.78
N ASP A 81 -3.11 45.30 5.09
CA ASP A 81 -2.23 44.44 5.88
C ASP A 81 -2.75 43.00 5.96
N ALA A 82 -4.08 42.83 6.10
CA ALA A 82 -4.71 41.51 6.11
C ALA A 82 -4.58 40.82 4.74
N ASP A 83 -4.78 41.55 3.64
CA ASP A 83 -4.61 41.01 2.29
C ASP A 83 -3.15 40.62 2.02
N ALA A 84 -2.18 41.47 2.40
CA ALA A 84 -0.76 41.17 2.24
C ALA A 84 -0.35 39.88 2.99
N ARG A 85 -0.83 39.71 4.23
CA ARG A 85 -0.60 38.46 5.00
C ARG A 85 -1.24 37.26 4.33
N TYR A 86 -2.49 37.40 3.89
CA TYR A 86 -3.20 36.32 3.19
C TYR A 86 -2.49 35.90 1.90
N GLN A 87 -1.99 36.84 1.10
CA GLN A 87 -1.24 36.52 -0.12
C GLN A 87 0.07 35.80 0.22
N SER A 88 0.81 36.30 1.22
CA SER A 88 2.03 35.64 1.69
C SER A 88 1.79 34.20 2.14
N ASP A 89 0.74 33.97 2.96
CA ASP A 89 0.40 32.64 3.44
C ASP A 89 -0.03 31.72 2.29
N ARG A 90 -0.74 32.27 1.30
CA ARG A 90 -1.18 31.54 0.11
C ARG A 90 -0.01 31.15 -0.79
N GLU A 91 0.98 32.03 -0.96
CA GLU A 91 2.20 31.74 -1.70
C GLU A 91 3.03 30.67 -0.98
N ALA A 92 3.25 30.81 0.33
CA ALA A 92 3.93 29.80 1.13
C ALA A 92 3.22 28.43 1.07
N ALA A 93 1.89 28.40 1.14
CA ALA A 93 1.13 27.16 1.00
C ALA A 93 1.28 26.52 -0.38
N ARG A 94 1.33 27.33 -1.46
CA ARG A 94 1.57 26.84 -2.82
C ARG A 94 2.97 26.25 -2.97
N GLU A 95 3.97 26.90 -2.39
CA GLU A 95 5.34 26.39 -2.39
C GLU A 95 5.46 25.05 -1.65
N LEU A 96 4.82 24.92 -0.49
CA LEU A 96 4.79 23.66 0.26
C LEU A 96 4.09 22.54 -0.52
N VAL A 97 2.99 22.83 -1.20
CA VAL A 97 2.30 21.85 -2.06
C VAL A 97 3.17 21.46 -3.25
N ALA A 98 3.85 22.42 -3.89
CA ALA A 98 4.76 22.13 -4.99
C ALA A 98 5.96 21.27 -4.55
N ALA A 99 6.53 21.57 -3.38
CA ALA A 99 7.60 20.77 -2.78
C ALA A 99 7.12 19.35 -2.46
N ALA A 100 5.97 19.20 -1.80
CA ALA A 100 5.39 17.89 -1.50
C ALA A 100 5.06 17.08 -2.77
N ALA A 101 4.58 17.74 -3.83
CA ALA A 101 4.33 17.08 -5.11
C ALA A 101 5.63 16.61 -5.79
N ALA A 102 6.69 17.41 -5.72
CA ALA A 102 8.01 17.02 -6.23
C ALA A 102 8.59 15.84 -5.44
N GLU A 103 8.52 15.88 -4.10
CA GLU A 103 8.94 14.76 -3.25
C GLU A 103 8.16 13.47 -3.54
N ALA A 104 6.84 13.58 -3.71
CA ALA A 104 6.01 12.43 -4.06
C ALA A 104 6.38 11.85 -5.44
N GLN A 105 6.71 12.70 -6.41
CA GLN A 105 7.15 12.27 -7.73
C GLN A 105 8.50 11.54 -7.68
N GLU A 106 9.47 12.07 -6.93
CA GLU A 106 10.78 11.42 -6.76
C GLU A 106 10.66 10.10 -5.98
N ALA A 107 9.83 10.05 -4.93
CA ALA A 107 9.51 8.82 -4.22
C ALA A 107 8.87 7.78 -5.16
N GLY A 108 7.93 8.21 -6.02
CA GLY A 108 7.33 7.35 -7.06
C GLY A 108 8.37 6.75 -7.99
N LYS A 109 9.30 7.57 -8.52
CA LYS A 109 10.39 7.09 -9.39
C LYS A 109 11.29 6.06 -8.70
N LEU A 110 11.59 6.25 -7.41
CA LEU A 110 12.37 5.30 -6.63
C LEU A 110 11.65 3.95 -6.46
N VAL A 111 10.34 3.99 -6.19
CA VAL A 111 9.51 2.77 -6.10
C VAL A 111 9.48 2.04 -7.44
N ASP A 112 9.26 2.75 -8.54
CA ASP A 112 9.25 2.15 -9.89
C ASP A 112 10.61 1.52 -10.24
N THR A 113 11.71 2.19 -9.89
CA THR A 113 13.07 1.69 -10.11
C THR A 113 13.33 0.41 -9.31
N GLU A 114 12.89 0.37 -8.04
CA GLU A 114 13.08 -0.79 -7.19
C GLU A 114 12.17 -1.95 -7.62
N ALA A 115 10.95 -1.67 -8.07
CA ALA A 115 10.06 -2.67 -8.66
C ALA A 115 10.68 -3.30 -9.91
N ALA A 116 11.28 -2.50 -10.80
CA ALA A 116 11.98 -2.99 -11.98
C ALA A 116 13.20 -3.87 -11.62
N ARG A 117 13.96 -3.50 -10.58
CA ARG A 117 15.07 -4.32 -10.07
C ARG A 117 14.60 -5.65 -9.50
N ALA A 118 13.52 -5.63 -8.73
CA ALA A 118 12.94 -6.84 -8.14
C ALA A 118 12.46 -7.82 -9.23
N GLU A 119 11.80 -7.33 -10.28
CA GLU A 119 11.35 -8.19 -11.38
C GLU A 119 12.55 -8.74 -12.17
N ALA A 120 13.56 -7.92 -12.45
CA ALA A 120 14.78 -8.40 -13.12
C ALA A 120 15.52 -9.47 -12.29
N GLU A 121 15.57 -9.34 -10.96
CA GLU A 121 16.20 -10.33 -10.10
C GLU A 121 15.39 -11.63 -10.03
N LYS A 122 14.06 -11.52 -10.00
CA LYS A 122 13.16 -12.68 -10.08
C LYS A 122 13.33 -13.42 -11.40
N GLU A 123 13.44 -12.73 -12.53
CA GLU A 123 13.72 -13.35 -13.84
C GLU A 123 15.06 -14.07 -13.84
N ARG A 124 16.11 -13.45 -13.28
CA ARG A 124 17.42 -14.11 -13.12
C ARG A 124 17.35 -15.35 -12.23
N ALA A 125 16.62 -15.28 -11.13
CA ALA A 125 16.45 -16.42 -10.23
C ALA A 125 15.74 -17.58 -10.94
N ILE A 126 14.67 -17.30 -11.70
CA ILE A 126 13.97 -18.31 -12.51
C ILE A 126 14.91 -18.92 -13.55
N ALA A 127 15.68 -18.11 -14.27
CA ALA A 127 16.65 -18.61 -15.26
C ALA A 127 17.73 -19.48 -14.60
N ALA A 128 18.22 -19.09 -13.43
CA ALA A 128 19.19 -19.86 -12.68
C ALA A 128 18.61 -21.19 -12.17
N GLU A 129 17.37 -21.20 -11.69
CA GLU A 129 16.67 -22.42 -11.27
C GLU A 129 16.46 -23.40 -12.43
N GLN A 130 16.08 -22.88 -13.60
CA GLN A 130 15.94 -23.68 -14.82
C GLN A 130 17.29 -24.27 -15.26
N GLU A 131 18.36 -23.49 -15.20
CA GLU A 131 19.70 -23.96 -15.53
C GLU A 131 20.20 -25.03 -14.54
N VAL A 132 19.94 -24.85 -13.24
CA VAL A 132 20.25 -25.87 -12.23
C VAL A 132 19.46 -27.15 -12.49
N ALA A 133 18.17 -27.06 -12.83
CA ALA A 133 17.36 -28.22 -13.18
C ALA A 133 17.91 -28.94 -14.43
N ARG A 134 18.29 -28.18 -15.47
CA ARG A 134 18.90 -28.70 -16.69
C ARG A 134 20.21 -29.42 -16.40
N LEU A 135 21.11 -28.80 -15.64
CA LEU A 135 22.40 -29.39 -15.26
C LEU A 135 22.24 -30.64 -14.39
N ARG A 136 21.28 -30.64 -13.46
CA ARG A 136 20.95 -31.84 -12.68
C ARG A 136 20.46 -32.98 -13.56
N GLY A 137 19.61 -32.69 -14.55
CA GLY A 137 19.17 -33.66 -15.55
C GLY A 137 20.34 -34.27 -16.31
N GLN A 138 21.26 -33.43 -16.82
CA GLN A 138 22.46 -33.90 -17.52
C GLN A 138 23.35 -34.78 -16.64
N LEU A 139 23.58 -34.39 -15.39
CA LEU A 139 24.36 -35.17 -14.43
C LEU A 139 23.74 -36.55 -14.20
N THR A 140 22.41 -36.62 -14.07
CA THR A 140 21.71 -37.91 -13.89
C THR A 140 21.79 -38.80 -15.12
N GLU A 141 21.68 -38.22 -16.33
CA GLU A 141 21.85 -38.98 -17.57
C GLU A 141 23.27 -39.52 -17.72
N GLU A 142 24.28 -38.70 -17.44
CA GLU A 142 25.69 -39.09 -17.52
C GLU A 142 26.03 -40.18 -16.50
N ALA A 143 25.51 -40.07 -15.27
CA ALA A 143 25.64 -41.09 -14.25
C ALA A 143 25.01 -42.42 -14.69
N ALA A 144 23.82 -42.37 -15.30
CA ALA A 144 23.14 -43.56 -15.83
C ALA A 144 23.93 -44.20 -16.99
N ARG A 145 24.48 -43.39 -17.91
CA ARG A 145 25.33 -43.88 -19.01
C ARG A 145 26.58 -44.57 -18.46
N HIS A 146 27.31 -43.92 -17.55
CA HIS A 146 28.49 -44.52 -16.94
C HIS A 146 28.20 -45.81 -16.15
N GLN A 147 27.05 -45.88 -15.46
CA GLN A 147 26.64 -47.11 -14.81
C GLN A 147 26.36 -48.24 -15.82
N GLY A 148 25.70 -47.91 -16.94
CA GLY A 148 25.47 -48.83 -18.05
C GLY A 148 26.78 -49.34 -18.68
N GLU A 149 27.72 -48.43 -18.96
CA GLU A 149 29.05 -48.77 -19.50
C GLU A 149 29.83 -49.70 -18.56
N ARG A 150 29.84 -49.39 -17.26
CA ARG A 150 30.50 -50.24 -16.25
C ARG A 150 29.89 -51.63 -16.18
N ARG A 151 28.56 -51.72 -16.30
CA ARG A 151 27.86 -53.01 -16.32
C ARG A 151 28.23 -53.82 -17.56
N LEU A 152 28.19 -53.22 -18.75
CA LEU A 152 28.58 -53.89 -19.99
C LEU A 152 30.06 -54.34 -19.96
N ALA A 153 30.95 -53.50 -19.41
CA ALA A 153 32.35 -53.87 -19.25
C ALA A 153 32.54 -55.04 -18.27
N ALA A 154 31.77 -55.09 -17.18
CA ALA A 154 31.80 -56.21 -16.24
C ALA A 154 31.28 -57.51 -16.88
N GLU A 155 30.17 -57.45 -17.62
CA GLU A 155 29.58 -58.59 -18.35
C GLU A 155 30.56 -59.12 -19.42
N ALA A 156 31.24 -58.22 -20.15
CA ALA A 156 32.26 -58.60 -21.12
C ALA A 156 33.47 -59.27 -20.46
N LEU A 157 33.93 -58.72 -19.32
CA LEU A 157 35.04 -59.30 -18.56
C LEU A 157 34.70 -60.70 -18.04
N GLU A 158 33.49 -60.90 -17.51
CA GLU A 158 33.01 -62.21 -17.04
C GLU A 158 32.98 -63.23 -18.18
N THR A 159 32.52 -62.82 -19.36
CA THR A 159 32.49 -63.67 -20.56
C THR A 159 33.89 -64.10 -20.99
N GLU A 160 34.85 -63.16 -21.01
CA GLU A 160 36.25 -63.48 -21.36
C GLU A 160 36.93 -64.35 -20.31
N GLN A 161 36.62 -64.16 -19.03
CA GLN A 161 37.10 -65.02 -17.95
C GLN A 161 36.56 -66.45 -18.10
N ALA A 162 35.28 -66.63 -18.41
CA ALA A 162 34.68 -67.93 -18.67
C ALA A 162 35.37 -68.65 -19.84
N ARG A 163 35.55 -67.96 -20.98
CA ARG A 163 36.29 -68.51 -22.14
C ARG A 163 37.71 -68.89 -21.80
N THR A 164 38.40 -68.07 -21.01
CA THR A 164 39.76 -68.35 -20.56
C THR A 164 39.80 -69.59 -19.66
N GLN A 165 38.81 -69.76 -18.80
CA GLN A 165 38.69 -70.92 -17.91
C GLN A 165 38.43 -72.20 -18.70
N GLU A 166 37.49 -72.19 -19.65
CA GLU A 166 37.23 -73.30 -20.58
C GLU A 166 38.50 -73.70 -21.34
N ALA A 167 39.25 -72.71 -21.87
CA ALA A 167 40.50 -72.97 -22.57
C ALA A 167 41.59 -73.59 -21.66
N ARG A 168 41.63 -73.20 -20.38
CA ARG A 168 42.55 -73.81 -19.39
C ARG A 168 42.18 -75.24 -19.08
N GLU A 169 40.90 -75.54 -18.95
CA GLU A 169 40.38 -76.89 -18.71
C GLU A 169 40.68 -77.79 -19.91
N ALA A 170 40.39 -77.35 -21.13
CA ALA A 170 40.73 -78.06 -22.36
C ALA A 170 42.24 -78.33 -22.49
N LEU A 171 43.09 -77.36 -22.10
CA LEU A 171 44.54 -77.54 -22.08
C LEU A 171 44.99 -78.58 -21.05
N ALA A 172 44.37 -78.58 -19.86
CA ALA A 172 44.67 -79.56 -18.82
C ALA A 172 44.28 -80.98 -19.27
N GLU A 173 43.11 -81.14 -19.90
CA GLU A 173 42.68 -82.40 -20.51
C GLU A 173 43.64 -82.88 -21.60
N ALA A 174 44.04 -82.00 -22.52
CA ALA A 174 44.98 -82.32 -23.59
C ALA A 174 46.36 -82.76 -23.03
N ARG A 175 46.83 -82.10 -21.96
CA ARG A 175 48.07 -82.50 -21.26
C ARG A 175 47.91 -83.87 -20.58
N GLY A 176 46.78 -84.13 -19.94
CA GLY A 176 46.47 -85.44 -19.36
C GLY A 176 46.45 -86.56 -20.41
N ALA A 177 45.78 -86.34 -21.54
CA ALA A 177 45.76 -87.28 -22.66
C ALA A 177 47.15 -87.53 -23.25
N LEU A 178 47.96 -86.48 -23.41
CA LEU A 178 49.34 -86.61 -23.88
C LEU A 178 50.19 -87.45 -22.93
N ALA A 179 50.06 -87.24 -21.61
CA ALA A 179 50.79 -88.03 -20.62
C ALA A 179 50.43 -89.53 -20.71
N ILE A 180 49.14 -89.86 -20.85
CA ILE A 180 48.69 -91.25 -21.05
C ILE A 180 49.30 -91.85 -22.32
N LEU A 181 49.31 -91.10 -23.43
CA LEU A 181 49.92 -91.57 -24.69
C LEU A 181 51.43 -91.79 -24.56
N GLN A 182 52.13 -90.90 -23.83
CA GLN A 182 53.56 -91.05 -23.53
C GLN A 182 53.82 -92.30 -22.69
N ASP A 183 53.01 -92.55 -21.65
CA ASP A 183 53.11 -93.76 -20.81
C ASP A 183 52.84 -95.04 -21.64
N GLN A 184 51.82 -95.03 -22.49
CA GLN A 184 51.51 -96.16 -23.39
C GLN A 184 52.63 -96.42 -24.39
N ALA A 185 53.21 -95.37 -24.99
CA ALA A 185 54.34 -95.49 -25.90
C ALA A 185 55.57 -96.08 -25.19
N ALA A 186 55.87 -95.64 -23.97
CA ALA A 186 56.96 -96.18 -23.16
C ALA A 186 56.75 -97.66 -22.81
N LEU A 187 55.52 -98.06 -22.43
CA LEU A 187 55.17 -99.45 -22.16
C LEU A 187 55.29 -100.33 -23.41
N TYR A 188 54.84 -99.85 -24.57
CA TYR A 188 54.97 -100.57 -25.84
C TYR A 188 56.43 -100.81 -26.19
N TRP A 189 57.27 -99.78 -26.10
CA TRP A 189 58.70 -99.87 -26.41
C TRP A 189 59.43 -100.89 -25.50
N ASN A 190 59.18 -100.82 -24.20
CA ASN A 190 59.72 -101.78 -23.22
C ASN A 190 59.29 -103.24 -23.49
N LYS A 191 58.05 -103.44 -23.96
CA LYS A 191 57.51 -104.76 -24.31
C LYS A 191 58.13 -105.34 -25.59
N THR A 192 58.41 -104.48 -26.58
CA THR A 192 59.11 -104.89 -27.81
C THR A 192 60.60 -105.20 -27.59
N GLU A 193 61.26 -104.55 -26.62
CA GLU A 193 62.64 -104.89 -26.25
C GLU A 193 62.75 -106.21 -25.48
N THR A 194 61.75 -106.55 -24.67
CA THR A 194 61.71 -107.82 -23.91
C THR A 194 61.36 -109.04 -24.77
N GLN A 195 60.67 -108.87 -25.90
CA GLN A 195 60.38 -109.97 -26.85
C GLN A 195 61.52 -110.27 -27.85
N LYS A 196 62.59 -109.47 -27.87
CA LYS A 196 63.79 -109.69 -28.72
C LYS A 196 64.95 -110.39 -28.00
N LYS A 197 64.75 -110.86 -26.77
CA LYS A 197 65.66 -111.71 -26.01
C LYS A 197 65.08 -113.12 -25.89
#